data_AF-A0A672RF31-F1
#
_entry.id   AF-A0A672RF31-F1
#
_cell.length_a   1.000
_cell.length_b   1.000
_cell.length_c   1.000
_cell.angle_alpha   90.00
_cell.angle_beta   90.00
_cell.angle_gamma   90.00
#
_symmetry.space_group_name_H-M   'P 1'
#
loop_
_entity.id
_entity.type
_entity.pdbx_description
1 polymer ?
#
loop_
_entity_poly.entity_id
_entity_poly.type
_entity_poly.pdbx_seq_one_letter_code
_entity_poly.pdbx_strand_id
1 'polypeptide(L)'
;MLKRFTAVCVHNVRFSAHVVVLCKVSRAEPPYLTVGTDVSAKYRGAFCEAKIKTAKRLVKAKVTFKPSSSTAVVHDEHIRGLLKVGAVVEARNQDGIYQEATINKLTDASLYTVVFDDGDEKTLRRSSLCLKGARHFAESEASPLSDFSLV
;
A
#
# COMPACT_ATOMS: atom_id res chain seq x y z
N MET A 1 -31.27 -15.52 -11.10
CA MET A 1 -30.02 -16.31 -11.07
C MET A 1 -28.97 -15.49 -10.33
N LEU A 2 -29.10 -15.40 -8.99
CA LEU A 2 -28.28 -14.54 -8.14
C LEU A 2 -27.04 -15.35 -7.72
N LYS A 3 -25.86 -15.01 -8.27
CA LYS A 3 -24.61 -15.63 -7.83
C LYS A 3 -24.37 -15.22 -6.37
N ARG A 4 -24.35 -16.21 -5.50
CA ARG A 4 -24.13 -16.11 -4.07
C ARG A 4 -22.79 -15.41 -3.83
N PHE A 5 -22.84 -14.15 -3.40
CA PHE A 5 -21.73 -13.54 -2.67
C PHE A 5 -21.58 -14.35 -1.40
N THR A 6 -20.65 -15.31 -1.41
CA THR A 6 -20.28 -16.06 -0.22
C THR A 6 -19.44 -15.12 0.64
N ALA A 7 -20.15 -14.24 1.34
CA ALA A 7 -19.63 -13.58 2.52
C ALA A 7 -19.32 -14.68 3.52
N VAL A 8 -18.07 -15.15 3.54
CA VAL A 8 -17.55 -15.91 4.67
C VAL A 8 -17.28 -14.88 5.78
N CYS A 9 -18.37 -14.40 6.36
CA CYS A 9 -18.41 -13.89 7.72
C CYS A 9 -18.14 -15.08 8.64
N VAL A 10 -16.90 -15.26 9.10
CA VAL A 10 -16.69 -16.02 10.33
C VAL A 10 -16.99 -15.08 11.48
N HIS A 11 -18.20 -15.25 12.01
CA HIS A 11 -18.69 -14.81 13.32
C HIS A 11 -18.69 -13.31 13.67
N ASN A 12 -19.89 -12.74 13.56
CA ASN A 12 -20.47 -11.82 14.54
C ASN A 12 -19.73 -10.49 14.82
N VAL A 13 -19.53 -9.67 13.78
CA VAL A 13 -19.19 -8.26 13.98
C VAL A 13 -20.19 -7.40 13.20
N ARG A 14 -21.03 -6.72 13.98
CA ARG A 14 -21.96 -5.68 13.56
C ARG A 14 -21.27 -4.74 12.57
N PHE A 15 -21.86 -4.57 11.39
CA PHE A 15 -21.50 -3.53 10.42
C PHE A 15 -21.66 -2.15 11.08
N SER A 16 -20.61 -1.67 11.75
CA SER A 16 -20.54 -0.31 12.25
C SER A 16 -19.61 0.48 11.34
N ALA A 17 -20.10 1.61 10.83
CA ALA A 17 -19.51 2.46 9.78
C ALA A 17 -18.14 3.10 10.12
N HIS A 18 -17.44 2.61 11.14
CA HIS A 18 -16.17 3.13 11.66
C HIS A 18 -15.03 2.10 11.69
N VAL A 19 -15.17 0.93 11.06
CA VAL A 19 -14.05 -0.02 10.97
C VAL A 19 -13.23 0.25 9.71
N VAL A 20 -12.27 1.18 9.82
CA VAL A 20 -11.17 1.28 8.87
C VAL A 20 -10.34 0.01 9.02
N VAL A 21 -10.63 -1.03 8.23
CA VAL A 21 -9.83 -2.26 8.24
C VAL A 21 -8.41 -1.92 7.79
N LEU A 22 -7.49 -1.71 8.73
CA LEU A 22 -6.06 -1.66 8.43
C LEU A 22 -5.64 -3.09 8.10
N CYS A 23 -5.45 -3.43 6.82
CA CYS A 23 -4.64 -4.59 6.47
C CYS A 23 -3.20 -4.23 6.89
N LYS A 24 -2.85 -4.57 8.13
CA LYS A 24 -1.45 -4.59 8.54
C LYS A 24 -0.80 -5.70 7.73
N VAL A 25 0.07 -5.34 6.79
CA VAL A 25 0.96 -6.31 6.13
C VAL A 25 1.81 -6.90 7.26
N SER A 26 1.45 -8.10 7.70
CA SER A 26 2.16 -8.80 8.75
C SER A 26 3.56 -9.15 8.22
N ARG A 27 4.56 -9.13 9.10
CA ARG A 27 5.98 -9.36 8.76
C ARG A 27 6.25 -10.76 8.15
N ALA A 28 5.25 -11.62 8.12
CA ALA A 28 5.27 -12.96 7.55
C ALA A 28 4.81 -13.01 6.08
N GLU A 29 4.21 -11.94 5.55
CA GLU A 29 3.90 -11.89 4.12
C GLU A 29 5.17 -11.60 3.31
N PRO A 30 5.34 -12.23 2.13
CA PRO A 30 6.44 -11.91 1.25
C PRO A 30 6.39 -10.43 0.87
N PRO A 31 7.56 -9.75 0.83
CA PRO A 31 7.63 -8.32 0.50
C PRO A 31 7.11 -8.03 -0.91
N TYR A 32 7.14 -9.03 -1.79
CA TYR A 32 6.63 -8.97 -3.15
C TYR A 32 5.70 -10.12 -3.44
N LEU A 33 4.62 -9.82 -4.16
CA LEU A 33 3.69 -10.82 -4.66
C LEU A 33 3.96 -11.06 -6.15
N THR A 34 3.95 -12.31 -6.56
CA THR A 34 4.19 -12.70 -7.95
C THR A 34 2.92 -12.59 -8.78
N VAL A 35 3.09 -12.36 -10.08
CA VAL A 35 1.99 -12.43 -11.05
C VAL A 35 1.35 -13.82 -11.02
N GLY A 36 0.03 -13.87 -11.11
CA GLY A 36 -0.79 -15.07 -11.02
C GLY A 36 -1.30 -15.39 -9.61
N THR A 37 -0.75 -14.76 -8.57
CA THR A 37 -1.15 -14.98 -7.17
C THR A 37 -2.57 -14.48 -6.91
N ASP A 38 -3.37 -15.31 -6.26
CA ASP A 38 -4.70 -14.95 -5.77
C ASP A 38 -4.60 -14.13 -4.47
N VAL A 39 -5.22 -12.95 -4.47
CA VAL A 39 -5.17 -11.98 -3.38
C VAL A 39 -6.56 -11.43 -3.06
N SER A 40 -6.72 -10.87 -1.87
CA SER A 40 -7.90 -10.11 -1.49
C SER A 40 -7.57 -8.62 -1.56
N ALA A 41 -8.27 -7.90 -2.43
CA ALA A 41 -8.08 -6.47 -2.66
C ALA A 41 -9.14 -5.66 -1.92
N LYS A 42 -8.69 -4.70 -1.10
CA LYS A 42 -9.58 -3.77 -0.40
C LYS A 42 -10.11 -2.68 -1.35
N TYR A 43 -11.42 -2.63 -1.54
CA TYR A 43 -12.09 -1.59 -2.32
C TYR A 43 -13.36 -1.11 -1.60
N ARG A 44 -13.50 0.21 -1.40
CA ARG A 44 -14.64 0.85 -0.71
C ARG A 44 -15.01 0.25 0.66
N GLY A 45 -14.03 -0.26 1.40
CA GLY A 45 -14.24 -0.87 2.72
C GLY A 45 -14.56 -2.36 2.72
N ALA A 46 -14.72 -2.98 1.55
CA ALA A 46 -14.88 -4.42 1.40
C ALA A 46 -13.61 -5.04 0.78
N PHE A 47 -13.45 -6.36 0.94
CA PHE A 47 -12.41 -7.13 0.26
C PHE A 47 -13.06 -7.99 -0.81
N CYS A 48 -12.59 -7.86 -2.05
CA CYS A 48 -12.98 -8.74 -3.15
C CYS A 48 -11.80 -9.62 -3.54
N GLU A 49 -12.10 -10.81 -4.07
CA GLU A 49 -11.08 -11.70 -4.60
C GLU A 49 -10.55 -11.13 -5.92
N ALA A 50 -9.23 -11.13 -6.07
CA ALA A 50 -8.59 -10.63 -7.27
C ALA A 50 -7.33 -11.43 -7.56
N LYS A 51 -6.90 -11.44 -8.82
CA LYS A 51 -5.67 -12.10 -9.25
C LYS A 51 -4.64 -11.06 -9.68
N ILE A 52 -3.41 -11.18 -9.21
CA ILE A 52 -2.33 -10.28 -9.63
C ILE A 52 -2.00 -10.54 -11.10
N LYS A 53 -2.19 -9.53 -11.94
CA LYS A 53 -1.81 -9.56 -13.36
C LYS A 53 -0.42 -8.96 -13.57
N THR A 54 -0.08 -7.91 -12.84
CA THR A 54 1.21 -7.23 -12.96
C THR A 54 1.69 -6.72 -11.61
N ALA A 55 2.97 -6.92 -11.31
CA ALA A 55 3.64 -6.31 -10.17
C ALA A 55 4.74 -5.37 -10.67
N LYS A 56 4.60 -4.07 -10.39
CA LYS A 56 5.61 -3.05 -10.70
C LYS A 56 6.25 -2.56 -9.41
N ARG A 57 7.54 -2.86 -9.24
CA ARG A 57 8.33 -2.31 -8.14
C ARG A 57 8.63 -0.85 -8.44
N LEU A 58 8.14 0.04 -7.60
CA LEU A 58 8.22 1.47 -7.82
C LEU A 58 8.62 2.16 -6.52
N VAL A 59 9.47 3.17 -6.60
CA VAL A 59 9.93 3.92 -5.44
C VAL A 59 9.68 5.40 -5.65
N LYS A 60 9.12 6.04 -4.64
CA LYS A 60 8.93 7.48 -4.59
C LYS A 60 9.95 8.09 -3.65
N ALA A 61 10.84 8.92 -4.18
CA ALA A 61 11.76 9.69 -3.38
C ALA A 61 11.15 11.07 -3.10
N LYS A 62 11.14 11.47 -1.83
CA LYS A 62 11.00 12.86 -1.45
C LYS A 62 12.36 13.52 -1.61
N VAL A 63 12.49 14.38 -2.61
CA VAL A 63 13.70 15.12 -2.91
C VAL A 63 13.52 16.59 -2.54
N THR A 64 14.59 17.27 -2.15
CA THR A 64 14.62 18.73 -1.98
C THR A 64 15.52 19.30 -3.06
N PHE A 65 14.96 20.10 -3.96
CA PHE A 65 15.71 20.78 -5.01
C PHE A 65 16.65 21.82 -4.39
N LYS A 66 17.94 21.78 -4.72
CA LYS A 66 18.89 22.79 -4.23
C LYS A 66 18.61 24.22 -4.75
N PRO A 67 18.27 24.46 -6.03
CA PRO A 67 18.14 25.84 -6.53
C PRO A 67 16.92 26.58 -5.97
N SER A 68 15.84 25.87 -5.60
CA SER A 68 14.59 26.47 -5.11
C SER A 68 14.24 26.08 -3.68
N SER A 69 15.05 25.25 -3.01
CA SER A 69 14.77 24.64 -1.70
C SER A 69 13.41 23.93 -1.59
N SER A 70 12.75 23.66 -2.71
CA SER A 70 11.41 23.09 -2.79
C SER A 70 11.46 21.58 -2.65
N THR A 71 10.49 20.99 -1.94
CA THR A 71 10.41 19.53 -1.82
C THR A 71 9.39 18.95 -2.78
N ALA A 72 9.76 17.92 -3.53
CA ALA A 72 8.84 17.20 -4.41
C ALA A 72 8.94 15.68 -4.19
N VAL A 73 7.85 14.98 -4.51
CA VAL A 73 7.83 13.52 -4.52
C VAL A 73 7.96 13.07 -5.96
N VAL A 74 9.12 12.50 -6.30
CA VAL A 74 9.48 12.10 -7.66
C VAL A 74 9.67 10.58 -7.70
N HIS A 75 9.30 9.96 -8.81
CA HIS A 75 9.51 8.53 -9.03
C HIS A 75 10.97 8.22 -9.33
N ASP A 76 11.42 7.01 -8.98
CA ASP A 76 12.78 6.56 -9.28
C ASP A 76 13.10 6.59 -10.79
N GLU A 77 12.13 6.32 -11.66
CA GLU A 77 12.29 6.46 -13.13
C GLU A 77 12.63 7.89 -13.58
N HIS A 78 12.28 8.89 -12.77
CA HIS A 78 12.50 10.31 -13.05
C HIS A 78 13.64 10.91 -12.21
N ILE A 79 14.45 10.06 -11.58
CA ILE A 79 15.61 10.44 -10.79
C ILE A 79 16.85 9.82 -11.42
N ARG A 80 17.83 10.65 -11.70
CA ARG A 80 19.13 10.22 -12.22
C ARG A 80 20.17 10.35 -11.11
N GLY A 81 20.84 9.24 -10.80
CA GLY A 81 21.88 9.18 -9.78
C GLY A 81 21.62 8.10 -8.74
N LEU A 82 22.30 8.22 -7.59
CA LEU A 82 22.23 7.26 -6.49
C LEU A 82 20.92 7.40 -5.72
N LEU A 83 20.04 6.38 -5.79
CA LEU A 83 18.81 6.29 -5.02
C LEU A 83 19.08 5.96 -3.54
N LYS A 84 19.76 6.88 -2.83
CA LYS A 84 20.10 6.76 -1.41
C LYS A 84 19.69 8.03 -0.68
N VAL A 85 19.12 7.89 0.51
CA VAL A 85 18.82 9.04 1.38
C VAL A 85 20.11 9.82 1.68
N GLY A 86 20.08 11.13 1.51
CA GLY A 86 21.21 12.05 1.63
C GLY A 86 22.04 12.19 0.35
N ALA A 87 21.78 11.41 -0.71
CA ALA A 87 22.49 11.56 -1.97
C ALA A 87 21.96 12.73 -2.79
N VAL A 88 22.87 13.41 -3.49
CA VAL A 88 22.57 14.43 -4.49
C VAL A 88 22.32 13.72 -5.82
N VAL A 89 21.16 13.99 -6.41
CA VAL A 89 20.64 13.36 -7.63
C VAL A 89 19.97 14.41 -8.51
N GLU A 90 19.81 14.14 -9.79
CA GLU A 90 19.02 14.99 -10.67
C GLU A 90 17.59 14.45 -10.73
N ALA A 91 16.63 15.18 -10.17
CA ALA A 91 15.22 14.81 -10.18
C ALA A 91 14.44 15.68 -11.17
N ARG A 92 13.45 15.08 -11.84
CA ARG A 92 12.55 15.84 -12.73
C ARG A 92 11.56 16.66 -11.91
N ASN A 93 11.55 17.98 -12.11
CA ASN A 93 10.55 18.88 -11.51
C ASN A 93 9.19 18.79 -12.25
N GLN A 94 8.14 19.42 -11.70
CA GLN A 94 6.82 19.50 -12.33
C GLN A 94 6.86 20.17 -13.72
N ASP A 95 7.82 21.06 -13.94
CA ASP A 95 8.09 21.70 -15.24
C ASP A 95 8.72 20.75 -16.28
N GLY A 96 9.01 19.51 -15.87
CA GLY A 96 9.63 18.50 -16.72
C GLY A 96 11.15 18.61 -16.85
N ILE A 97 11.77 19.58 -16.18
CA ILE A 97 13.22 19.86 -16.20
C ILE A 97 13.91 19.05 -15.10
N TYR A 98 15.07 18.46 -15.41
CA TYR A 98 15.93 17.80 -14.41
C TYR A 98 16.73 18.86 -13.65
N GLN A 99 16.64 18.84 -12.33
CA GLN A 99 17.36 19.75 -11.45
C GLN A 99 18.04 18.98 -10.31
N GLU A 100 19.14 19.55 -9.84
CA GLU A 100 19.88 19.00 -8.72
C GLU A 100 19.02 19.02 -7.44
N ALA A 101 18.83 17.85 -6.85
CA ALA A 101 18.00 17.64 -5.68
C ALA A 101 18.66 16.64 -4.73
N THR A 102 18.33 16.74 -3.45
CA THR A 102 18.84 15.82 -2.42
C THR A 102 17.72 14.91 -1.94
N ILE A 103 17.95 13.59 -1.93
CA ILE A 103 16.95 12.62 -1.46
C ILE A 103 16.82 12.72 0.07
N ASN A 104 15.65 13.07 0.57
CA ASN A 104 15.37 13.15 2.01
C ASN A 104 14.70 11.86 2.54
N LYS A 105 13.84 11.25 1.73
CA LYS A 105 13.12 10.03 2.13
C LYS A 105 12.81 9.18 0.91
N LEU A 106 13.04 7.88 1.01
CA LEU A 106 12.58 6.91 0.02
C LEU A 106 11.34 6.21 0.56
N THR A 107 10.30 6.15 -0.25
CA THR A 107 9.04 5.49 0.09
C THR A 107 8.74 4.46 -0.98
N ASP A 108 8.49 3.22 -0.57
CA ASP A 108 7.97 2.20 -1.48
C ASP A 108 6.60 2.66 -2.03
N ALA A 109 6.50 2.67 -3.35
CA ALA A 109 5.29 3.02 -4.09
C ALA A 109 4.90 1.91 -5.05
N SER A 110 5.34 0.67 -4.77
CA SER A 110 5.10 -0.49 -5.60
C SER A 110 3.61 -0.64 -5.92
N LEU A 111 3.32 -0.84 -7.20
CA LEU A 111 1.97 -0.93 -7.74
C LEU A 111 1.71 -2.34 -8.22
N TYR A 112 0.54 -2.85 -7.84
CA TYR A 112 0.07 -4.17 -8.22
C TYR A 112 -1.24 -4.00 -8.99
N THR A 113 -1.24 -4.41 -10.25
CA THR A 113 -2.45 -4.47 -11.07
C THR A 113 -3.09 -5.82 -10.84
N VAL A 114 -4.29 -5.81 -10.28
CA VAL A 114 -5.09 -6.98 -10.01
C VAL A 114 -6.34 -6.97 -10.89
N VAL A 115 -6.78 -8.16 -11.27
CA VAL A 115 -8.01 -8.40 -12.06
C VAL A 115 -9.03 -9.03 -11.12
N PHE A 116 -10.20 -8.42 -11.02
CA PHE A 116 -11.35 -8.94 -10.28
C PHE A 116 -12.14 -9.94 -11.12
N ASP A 117 -12.97 -10.75 -10.47
CA ASP A 117 -13.81 -11.77 -11.12
C ASP A 117 -14.89 -11.22 -12.08
N ASP A 118 -15.24 -9.94 -11.97
CA ASP A 118 -16.08 -9.20 -12.91
C ASP A 118 -15.33 -8.74 -14.18
N GLY A 119 -14.01 -8.95 -14.23
CA GLY A 119 -13.14 -8.52 -15.32
C GLY A 119 -12.55 -7.12 -15.13
N ASP A 120 -12.84 -6.43 -14.01
CA ASP A 120 -12.27 -5.12 -13.73
C ASP A 120 -10.78 -5.21 -13.35
N GLU A 121 -10.00 -4.26 -13.87
CA GLU A 121 -8.59 -4.12 -13.53
C GLU A 121 -8.39 -2.92 -12.61
N LYS A 122 -7.71 -3.11 -11.48
CA LYS A 122 -7.31 -2.00 -10.61
C LYS A 122 -5.86 -2.10 -10.21
N THR A 123 -5.23 -0.93 -10.19
CA THR A 123 -3.88 -0.74 -9.69
C THR A 123 -3.93 -0.30 -8.23
N LEU A 124 -3.45 -1.15 -7.34
CA LEU A 124 -3.47 -0.97 -5.90
C LEU A 124 -2.07 -1.01 -5.31
N ARG A 125 -1.91 -0.42 -4.13
CA ARG A 125 -0.67 -0.50 -3.35
C ARG A 125 -0.61 -1.81 -2.58
N ARG A 126 0.60 -2.21 -2.17
CA ARG A 126 0.79 -3.42 -1.34
C ARG A 126 -0.07 -3.44 -0.08
N SER A 127 -0.29 -2.28 0.56
CA SER A 127 -1.13 -2.14 1.76
C SER A 127 -2.62 -2.44 1.54
N SER A 128 -3.09 -2.40 0.29
CA SER A 128 -4.48 -2.68 -0.06
C SER A 128 -4.69 -4.12 -0.52
N LEU A 129 -3.62 -4.91 -0.63
CA LEU A 129 -3.64 -6.31 -1.04
C LEU A 129 -3.23 -7.18 0.15
N CYS A 130 -4.04 -8.20 0.42
CA CYS A 130 -3.74 -9.21 1.44
C CYS A 130 -3.73 -10.59 0.74
N LEU A 131 -2.92 -11.54 1.20
CA LEU A 131 -2.89 -12.88 0.60
C LEU A 131 -4.21 -13.64 0.82
N LYS A 132 -4.70 -14.33 -0.22
CA LYS A 132 -5.90 -15.18 -0.12
C LYS A 132 -5.63 -16.31 0.88
N GLY A 133 -6.43 -16.38 1.94
CA GLY A 133 -6.32 -17.41 2.99
C GLY A 133 -5.55 -17.02 4.25
N ALA A 134 -4.99 -15.81 4.31
CA ALA A 134 -4.38 -15.32 5.54
C ALA A 134 -5.48 -14.80 6.49
N ARG A 135 -5.61 -15.42 7.69
CA ARG A 135 -6.44 -14.90 8.79
C ARG A 135 -5.80 -13.64 9.36
N HIS A 136 -5.83 -12.54 8.61
CA HIS A 136 -5.25 -11.25 9.01
C HIS A 136 -6.30 -10.29 9.58
N PHE A 137 -7.43 -10.83 10.06
CA PHE A 137 -8.29 -10.12 11.01
C PHE A 137 -7.58 -10.12 12.36
N ALA A 138 -6.66 -9.17 12.56
CA ALA A 138 -6.35 -8.75 13.91
C ALA A 138 -7.59 -8.01 14.41
N GLU A 139 -8.47 -8.74 15.10
CA GLU A 139 -9.32 -8.16 16.13
C GLU A 139 -8.37 -7.37 17.03
N SER A 140 -8.35 -6.05 16.90
CA SER A 140 -7.53 -5.21 17.76
C SER A 140 -7.91 -5.53 19.19
N GLU A 141 -6.96 -6.11 19.92
CA GLU A 141 -7.00 -6.23 21.38
C GLU A 141 -7.54 -4.92 21.95
N ALA A 142 -8.74 -4.97 22.52
CA ALA A 142 -9.17 -3.97 23.47
C ALA A 142 -8.22 -4.11 24.67
N SER A 143 -7.21 -3.25 24.72
CA SER A 143 -6.29 -3.17 25.86
C SER A 143 -7.12 -3.14 27.14
N PRO A 144 -6.99 -4.10 28.08
CA PRO A 144 -7.55 -3.91 29.40
C PRO A 144 -6.84 -2.71 30.00
N LEU A 145 -7.59 -1.64 30.27
CA LEU A 145 -7.14 -0.55 31.13
C LEU A 145 -6.96 -1.12 32.54
N SER A 146 -5.83 -1.77 32.77
CA SER A 146 -5.27 -2.01 34.10
C SER A 146 -3.98 -1.21 34.18
N ASP A 147 -4.09 0.09 34.45
CA ASP A 147 -3.36 0.76 35.53
C ASP A 147 -3.72 2.26 35.54
N PHE A 148 -4.51 2.68 36.52
CA PHE A 148 -4.27 3.97 37.17
C PHE A 148 -4.74 3.88 38.61
N SER A 149 -3.86 3.28 39.42
CA SER A 149 -3.86 3.49 40.86
C SER A 149 -3.25 4.87 41.12
N LEU A 150 -4.07 5.84 41.53
CA LEU A 150 -3.80 7.06 42.33
C LEU A 150 -5.05 7.94 42.14
N VAL A 151 -5.91 8.17 43.13
CA VAL A 151 -5.68 8.70 44.50
C VAL A 151 -6.72 8.18 45.47
#